data_AF-A0A854W5G4-F1
#
_entry.id   AF-A0A854W5G4-F1
#
_cell.length_a   1.000
_cell.length_b   1.000
_cell.length_c   1.000
_cell.angle_alpha   90.00
_cell.angle_beta   90.00
_cell.angle_gamma   90.00
#
_symmetry.space_group_name_H-M   'P 1'
#
loop_
_entity.id
_entity.type
_entity.pdbx_description
1 polymer ?
#
loop_
_entity_poly.entity_id
_entity_poly.type
_entity_poly.pdbx_seq_one_letter_code
_entity_poly.pdbx_strand_id
1 'polypeptide(L)'
;MEEDKEKFFDYSRGLEAPYWIQEIKTAKGKLIWYFSTPMQLSFFIVFFVILVLLLTVFSPLMVALNSITHSISMLLYWFVPYRLAKFYTEYEPQGKKMHVYLWDYLVYIKDFKLNKKAIYQGERVDVIDEIVFEKTEI
;
A
#
# COMPACT_ATOMS: atom_id res chain seq x y z
N MET A 1 17.13 -25.86 37.44
CA MET A 1 17.76 -25.39 36.20
C MET A 1 16.66 -24.76 35.38
N GLU A 2 16.50 -23.44 35.51
CA GLU A 2 15.70 -22.68 34.55
C GLU A 2 16.50 -22.70 33.25
N GLU A 3 15.98 -23.36 32.21
CA GLU A 3 16.52 -23.23 30.87
C GLU A 3 16.44 -21.75 30.48
N ASP A 4 17.59 -21.11 30.31
CA ASP A 4 17.72 -19.81 29.68
C ASP A 4 17.09 -19.90 28.29
N LYS A 5 15.80 -19.55 28.19
CA LYS A 5 15.13 -19.39 26.90
C LYS A 5 15.94 -18.36 26.12
N GLU A 6 16.67 -18.81 25.11
CA GLU A 6 17.40 -17.94 24.19
C GLU A 6 16.45 -16.82 23.74
N LYS A 7 16.71 -15.60 24.20
CA LYS A 7 15.94 -14.43 23.79
C LYS A 7 16.32 -14.15 22.34
N PHE A 8 15.52 -14.67 21.41
CA PHE A 8 15.58 -14.28 20.01
C PHE A 8 15.20 -12.81 19.91
N PHE A 9 16.20 -11.94 19.83
CA PHE A 9 15.99 -10.52 19.56
C PHE A 9 15.71 -10.36 18.07
N ASP A 10 14.54 -9.82 17.75
CA ASP A 10 14.20 -9.46 16.37
C ASP A 10 14.91 -8.15 15.98
N TYR A 11 16.12 -8.29 15.44
CA TYR A 11 16.95 -7.18 14.95
C TYR A 11 16.42 -6.56 13.65
N SER A 12 15.46 -7.22 12.98
CA SER A 12 14.86 -6.75 11.72
C SER A 12 14.18 -5.39 11.90
N ARG A 13 13.54 -5.18 13.06
CA ARG A 13 12.91 -3.89 13.42
C ARG A 13 13.88 -2.71 13.46
N GLY A 14 15.14 -2.93 13.86
CA GLY A 14 16.16 -1.88 13.90
C GLY A 14 16.73 -1.56 12.52
N LEU A 15 16.83 -2.57 11.65
CA LEU A 15 17.32 -2.41 10.28
C LEU A 15 16.27 -1.80 9.35
N GLU A 16 14.98 -2.05 9.61
CA GLU A 16 13.87 -1.54 8.81
C GLU A 16 13.39 -0.14 9.19
N ALA A 17 14.16 0.59 10.01
CA ALA A 17 13.80 1.93 10.45
C ALA A 17 13.47 2.84 9.24
N PRO A 18 12.31 3.50 9.21
CA PRO A 18 11.95 4.35 8.09
C PRO A 18 12.96 5.49 7.96
N TYR A 19 13.25 5.94 6.74
CA TYR A 19 14.05 7.13 6.52
C TYR A 19 13.19 8.38 6.72
N TRP A 20 13.53 9.20 7.71
CA TRP A 20 12.82 10.45 8.01
C TRP A 20 13.63 11.66 7.57
N ILE A 21 12.93 12.66 7.04
CA ILE A 21 13.45 13.97 6.69
C ILE A 21 12.89 14.97 7.69
N GLN A 22 13.78 15.70 8.36
CA GLN A 22 13.41 16.78 9.28
C GLN A 22 14.05 18.10 8.88
N GLU A 23 15.29 18.07 8.40
CA GLU A 23 16.06 19.27 8.06
C GLU A 23 16.63 19.14 6.65
N ILE A 24 16.40 20.16 5.83
CA ILE A 24 17.02 20.27 4.51
C ILE A 24 18.16 21.29 4.64
N LYS A 25 19.40 20.81 4.49
CA LYS A 25 20.62 21.62 4.59
C LYS A 25 21.34 21.67 3.25
N THR A 26 21.98 22.81 2.98
CA THR A 26 22.94 22.93 1.87
C THR A 26 24.18 22.08 2.18
N ALA A 27 24.96 21.68 1.17
CA ALA A 27 26.24 20.97 1.37
C ALA A 27 27.21 21.70 2.33
N LYS A 28 27.09 23.03 2.43
CA LYS A 28 27.85 23.89 3.36
C LYS A 28 27.22 24.01 4.77
N GLY A 29 26.21 23.22 5.10
CA GLY A 29 25.56 23.20 6.41
C GLY A 29 24.48 24.27 6.67
N LYS A 30 24.29 25.23 5.75
CA LYS A 30 23.22 26.25 5.88
C LYS A 30 21.84 25.60 5.79
N LEU A 31 21.01 25.80 6.81
CA LEU A 31 19.63 25.31 6.87
C LEU A 31 18.75 26.06 5.85
N ILE A 32 18.08 25.30 4.97
CA ILE A 32 17.14 25.82 3.97
C ILE A 32 15.72 25.72 4.51
N TRP A 33 15.38 24.57 5.09
CA TRP A 33 14.03 24.28 5.57
C TRP A 33 14.06 23.33 6.77
N TYR A 34 13.13 23.53 7.70
CA TYR A 34 12.91 22.69 8.87
C TYR A 34 11.44 22.25 8.93
N PHE A 35 11.20 20.96 9.15
CA PHE A 35 9.86 20.41 9.38
C PHE A 35 9.62 20.22 10.87
N SER A 36 8.50 20.74 11.38
CA SER A 36 8.11 20.63 12.80
C SER A 36 7.95 19.18 13.26
N THR A 37 7.47 18.31 12.37
CA THR A 37 7.43 16.86 12.56
C THR A 37 8.31 16.21 11.50
N PRO A 38 9.15 15.23 11.86
CA PRO A 38 9.91 14.50 10.88
C PRO A 38 8.93 13.77 9.93
N MET A 39 9.24 13.71 8.63
CA MET A 39 8.38 13.09 7.62
C MET A 39 9.11 11.94 6.92
N GLN A 40 8.43 10.81 6.71
CA GLN A 40 9.02 9.67 6.01
C GLN A 40 9.31 10.01 4.53
N LEU A 41 10.42 9.53 3.97
CA LEU A 41 10.76 9.72 2.55
C LEU A 41 9.66 9.17 1.62
N SER A 42 9.04 8.06 1.99
CA SER A 42 7.92 7.44 1.29
C SER A 42 6.74 8.40 1.09
N PHE A 43 6.52 9.33 2.03
CA PHE A 43 5.47 10.34 1.91
C PHE A 43 5.69 11.20 0.65
N PHE A 44 6.91 11.71 0.46
CA PHE A 44 7.23 12.59 -0.66
C PHE A 44 7.12 11.87 -1.99
N ILE A 45 7.62 10.63 -2.06
CA ILE A 45 7.54 9.80 -3.28
C ILE A 45 6.06 9.61 -3.68
N VAL A 46 5.23 9.16 -2.74
CA VAL A 46 3.81 8.92 -3.01
C VAL A 46 3.07 10.23 -3.32
N PHE A 47 3.39 11.32 -2.62
CA PHE A 47 2.83 12.63 -2.91
C PHE A 47 3.07 13.06 -4.35
N PHE A 48 4.33 12.99 -4.83
CA PHE A 48 4.66 13.39 -6.20
C PHE A 48 4.05 12.45 -7.24
N VAL A 49 4.03 11.14 -7.00
CA VAL A 49 3.38 10.17 -7.90
C VAL A 49 1.89 10.48 -8.06
N ILE A 50 1.18 10.71 -6.94
CA ILE A 50 -0.25 11.04 -6.97
C ILE A 50 -0.49 12.40 -7.64
N LEU A 51 0.37 13.39 -7.37
CA LEU A 51 0.28 14.70 -8.02
C LEU A 51 0.43 14.57 -9.55
N VAL A 52 1.41 13.80 -10.03
CA VAL A 52 1.60 13.55 -11.47
C VAL A 52 0.41 12.80 -12.06
N LEU A 53 -0.15 11.81 -11.35
CA LEU A 53 -1.36 11.11 -11.79
C LEU A 53 -2.57 12.04 -11.87
N LEU A 54 -2.72 12.97 -10.92
CA LEU A 54 -3.79 13.96 -10.96
C LEU A 54 -3.65 14.92 -12.15
N LEU A 55 -2.43 15.32 -12.50
CA LEU A 55 -2.16 16.22 -13.61
C LEU A 55 -2.24 15.54 -14.99
N THR A 56 -2.08 14.22 -15.06
CA THR A 56 -2.09 13.46 -16.32
C THR A 56 -3.40 12.70 -16.51
N VAL A 57 -3.64 11.65 -15.72
CA VAL A 57 -4.78 10.74 -15.86
C VAL A 57 -6.08 11.39 -15.42
N PHE A 58 -6.08 12.12 -14.29
CA PHE A 58 -7.29 12.77 -13.76
C PHE A 58 -7.47 14.23 -14.22
N SER A 59 -6.62 14.71 -15.13
CA SER A 59 -6.71 16.05 -15.71
C SER A 59 -8.12 16.40 -16.23
N PRO A 60 -8.79 15.57 -17.05
CA PRO A 60 -10.13 15.92 -17.56
C PRO A 60 -11.17 16.04 -16.45
N LEU A 61 -11.09 15.21 -15.41
CA LEU A 61 -11.97 15.27 -14.24
C LEU A 61 -11.77 16.58 -13.48
N MET A 62 -10.51 17.00 -13.30
CA MET A 62 -10.16 18.23 -12.59
C MET A 62 -10.57 19.49 -13.36
N VAL A 63 -10.47 19.48 -14.69
CA VAL A 63 -10.95 20.57 -15.56
C VAL A 63 -12.47 20.67 -15.53
N ALA A 64 -13.18 19.54 -15.58
CA ALA A 64 -14.63 19.50 -15.42
C ALA A 64 -15.09 20.00 -14.05
N LEU A 65 -14.37 19.68 -12.97
CA LEU A 65 -14.63 20.26 -11.65
C LEU A 65 -14.36 21.76 -11.63
N ASN A 66 -13.32 22.20 -12.31
CA ASN A 66 -12.94 23.62 -12.35
C ASN A 66 -13.98 24.47 -13.08
N SER A 67 -14.61 23.95 -14.14
CA SER A 67 -15.65 24.69 -14.86
C SER A 67 -16.89 24.95 -14.01
N ILE A 68 -17.22 24.05 -13.07
CA ILE A 68 -18.38 24.19 -12.17
C ILE A 68 -18.06 25.05 -10.95
N THR A 69 -16.90 24.84 -10.32
CA THR A 69 -16.62 25.37 -8.98
C THR A 69 -15.46 26.38 -8.93
N HIS A 70 -14.83 26.71 -10.06
CA HIS A 70 -13.79 27.73 -10.34
C HIS A 70 -12.52 27.78 -9.46
N SER A 71 -12.60 27.55 -8.16
CA SER A 71 -11.48 27.66 -7.21
C SER A 71 -11.23 26.37 -6.42
N ILE A 72 -12.20 25.45 -6.35
CA ILE A 72 -12.04 24.20 -5.58
C ILE A 72 -10.96 23.28 -6.20
N SER A 73 -10.78 23.34 -7.52
CA SER A 73 -9.87 22.45 -8.25
C SER A 73 -8.41 22.64 -7.81
N MET A 74 -8.00 23.89 -7.58
CA MET A 74 -6.66 24.21 -7.10
C MET A 74 -6.39 23.66 -5.69
N LEU A 75 -7.37 23.73 -4.79
CA LEU A 75 -7.25 23.17 -3.45
C LEU A 75 -7.16 21.64 -3.47
N LEU A 76 -7.89 20.99 -4.38
CA LEU A 76 -7.85 19.54 -4.53
C LEU A 76 -6.49 19.02 -5.00
N TYR A 77 -5.77 19.76 -5.85
CA TYR A 77 -4.41 19.39 -6.26
C TYR A 77 -3.42 19.35 -5.11
N TRP A 78 -3.65 20.10 -4.03
CA TRP A 78 -2.83 20.02 -2.82
C TRP A 78 -3.40 19.01 -1.81
N PHE A 79 -4.71 19.07 -1.58
CA PHE A 79 -5.39 18.29 -0.56
C PHE A 79 -5.37 16.79 -0.86
N VAL A 80 -5.64 16.38 -2.10
CA VAL A 80 -5.74 14.96 -2.47
C VAL A 80 -4.39 14.27 -2.35
N PRO A 81 -3.28 14.77 -2.94
CA PRO A 81 -1.96 14.14 -2.77
C PRO A 81 -1.50 14.13 -1.31
N TYR A 82 -1.73 15.22 -0.57
CA TYR A 82 -1.37 15.29 0.85
C TYR A 82 -2.12 14.24 1.67
N ARG A 83 -3.44 14.14 1.50
CA ARG A 83 -4.28 13.23 2.29
C ARG A 83 -3.98 11.77 1.97
N LEU A 84 -3.76 11.44 0.70
CA LEU A 84 -3.44 10.08 0.27
C LEU A 84 -2.02 9.65 0.65
N ALA A 85 -1.03 10.54 0.52
CA ALA A 85 0.33 10.26 0.97
C ALA A 85 0.37 10.04 2.48
N LYS A 86 -0.35 10.87 3.24
CA LYS A 86 -0.49 10.72 4.71
C LYS A 86 -1.13 9.38 5.06
N PHE A 87 -2.23 9.03 4.39
CA PHE A 87 -2.89 7.74 4.57
C PHE A 87 -1.95 6.56 4.27
N TYR A 88 -1.18 6.64 3.18
CA TYR A 88 -0.25 5.59 2.81
C TYR A 88 0.89 5.37 3.83
N THR A 89 1.36 6.43 4.49
CA THR A 89 2.47 6.33 5.46
C THR A 89 2.04 6.05 6.89
N GLU A 90 0.88 6.55 7.31
CA GLU A 90 0.40 6.40 8.70
C GLU A 90 -0.42 5.12 8.89
N TYR A 91 -1.08 4.65 7.84
CA TYR A 91 -1.90 3.46 7.92
C TYR A 91 -1.03 2.23 7.69
N GLU A 92 -0.88 1.41 8.73
CA GLU A 92 -0.19 0.12 8.68
C GLU A 92 -1.21 -1.01 8.85
N PRO A 93 -1.84 -1.48 7.75
CA PRO A 93 -2.78 -2.59 7.83
C PRO A 93 -2.06 -3.84 8.33
N GLN A 94 -2.57 -4.43 9.41
CA GLN A 94 -2.00 -5.63 10.03
C GLN A 94 -0.53 -5.48 10.46
N GLY A 95 -0.06 -4.24 10.70
CA GLY A 95 1.33 -3.94 11.04
C GLY A 95 2.32 -4.14 9.89
N LYS A 96 1.83 -4.29 8.66
CA LYS A 96 2.66 -4.36 7.44
C LYS A 96 2.74 -2.98 6.78
N LYS A 97 3.85 -2.73 6.09
CA LYS A 97 3.98 -1.56 5.21
C LYS A 97 2.91 -1.61 4.11
N MET A 98 2.35 -0.46 3.77
CA MET A 98 1.19 -0.37 2.88
C MET A 98 1.43 -1.03 1.50
N HIS A 99 2.62 -0.88 0.90
CA HIS A 99 2.93 -1.53 -0.39
C HIS A 99 2.97 -3.06 -0.31
N VAL A 100 3.49 -3.63 0.79
CA VAL A 100 3.52 -5.08 1.00
C VAL A 100 2.10 -5.62 1.11
N TYR A 101 1.26 -4.94 1.90
CA TYR A 101 -0.15 -5.30 2.02
C TYR A 101 -0.90 -5.22 0.68
N LEU A 102 -0.67 -4.18 -0.12
CA LEU A 102 -1.29 -4.04 -1.44
C LEU A 102 -0.88 -5.18 -2.38
N TRP A 103 0.39 -5.59 -2.34
CA TRP A 103 0.87 -6.70 -3.13
C TRP A 103 0.23 -8.04 -2.71
N ASP A 104 0.22 -8.31 -1.39
CA ASP A 104 -0.45 -9.50 -0.83
C ASP A 104 -1.93 -9.54 -1.24
N TYR A 105 -2.60 -8.39 -1.23
CA TYR A 105 -3.99 -8.27 -1.64
C TYR A 105 -4.20 -8.54 -3.14
N LEU A 106 -3.30 -8.08 -4.01
CA LEU A 106 -3.35 -8.37 -5.45
C LEU A 106 -3.14 -9.87 -5.73
N VAL A 107 -2.18 -10.49 -5.04
CA VAL A 107 -1.96 -11.95 -5.11
C VAL A 107 -3.21 -12.67 -4.63
N TYR A 108 -3.80 -12.27 -3.52
CA TYR A 108 -5.05 -12.84 -3.01
C TYR A 108 -6.20 -12.75 -4.03
N ILE A 109 -6.40 -11.59 -4.66
CA ILE A 109 -7.42 -11.44 -5.70
C ILE A 109 -7.16 -12.42 -6.86
N LYS A 110 -5.92 -12.47 -7.35
CA LYS A 110 -5.56 -13.34 -8.47
C LYS A 110 -5.76 -14.82 -8.12
N ASP A 111 -5.32 -15.22 -6.94
CA ASP A 111 -5.23 -16.62 -6.57
C ASP A 111 -6.52 -17.18 -5.96
N PHE A 112 -7.35 -16.36 -5.32
CA PHE A 112 -8.56 -16.83 -4.62
C PHE A 112 -9.85 -16.27 -5.18
N LYS A 113 -9.84 -15.03 -5.71
CA LYS A 113 -11.05 -14.42 -6.27
C LYS A 113 -11.26 -14.79 -7.74
N LEU A 114 -10.19 -14.82 -8.53
CA LEU A 114 -10.26 -15.20 -9.95
C LEU A 114 -10.22 -16.71 -10.16
N ASN A 115 -9.50 -17.43 -9.31
CA ASN A 115 -9.43 -18.89 -9.40
C ASN A 115 -10.54 -19.54 -8.56
N LYS A 116 -11.54 -20.12 -9.23
CA LYS A 116 -12.68 -20.79 -8.59
C LYS A 116 -12.43 -22.26 -8.23
N LYS A 117 -11.23 -22.78 -8.46
CA LYS A 117 -10.87 -24.16 -8.10
C LYS A 117 -10.93 -24.35 -6.59
N ALA A 118 -11.51 -25.45 -6.14
CA ALA A 118 -11.53 -25.79 -4.72
C ALA A 118 -10.14 -26.23 -4.26
N ILE A 119 -9.78 -25.91 -3.02
CA ILE A 119 -8.53 -26.36 -2.41
C ILE A 119 -8.85 -27.62 -1.61
N TYR A 120 -8.33 -28.77 -2.05
CA TYR A 120 -8.48 -30.06 -1.36
C TYR A 120 -7.10 -30.66 -1.11
N GLN A 121 -6.78 -30.96 0.15
CA GLN A 121 -5.47 -31.51 0.58
C GLN A 121 -4.24 -30.73 0.05
N GLY A 122 -4.37 -29.42 -0.14
CA GLY A 122 -3.28 -28.57 -0.63
C GLY A 122 -3.17 -28.48 -2.16
N GLU A 123 -3.97 -29.24 -2.90
CA GLU A 123 -4.08 -29.16 -4.35
C GLU A 123 -5.34 -28.41 -4.80
N ARG A 124 -5.27 -27.76 -5.96
CA ARG A 124 -6.42 -27.07 -6.57
C ARG A 124 -7.14 -28.03 -7.50
N VAL A 125 -8.29 -28.52 -7.07
CA VAL A 125 -9.13 -29.49 -7.78
C VAL A 125 -10.32 -28.76 -8.40
N ASP A 126 -10.65 -29.11 -9.64
CA ASP A 126 -11.87 -28.63 -10.28
C ASP A 126 -13.08 -29.24 -9.57
N VAL A 127 -14.08 -28.41 -9.23
CA VAL A 127 -15.29 -28.88 -8.56
C VAL A 127 -16.10 -29.69 -9.57
N ILE A 128 -16.27 -30.98 -9.30
CA ILE A 128 -17.12 -31.86 -10.10
C ILE A 128 -18.53 -31.74 -9.51
N ASP A 129 -19.43 -31.05 -10.22
CA ASP A 129 -20.78 -30.74 -9.73
C ASP A 129 -21.71 -31.97 -9.70
N GLU A 130 -21.48 -32.97 -10.56
CA GLU A 130 -22.31 -34.18 -10.62
C GLU A 130 -21.46 -35.45 -10.66
N ILE A 131 -21.61 -36.28 -9.63
CA ILE A 131 -21.08 -37.64 -9.61
C ILE A 131 -22.18 -38.56 -10.15
N VAL A 132 -22.07 -38.94 -11.43
CA VAL A 132 -22.98 -39.93 -12.03
C VAL A 132 -22.45 -41.32 -11.73
N PHE A 133 -23.19 -42.08 -10.91
CA PHE A 133 -22.92 -43.49 -10.68
C PHE A 133 -23.60 -44.31 -11.77
N GLU A 134 -22.83 -44.97 -12.63
CA GLU A 134 -23.37 -46.01 -13.50
C GLU A 134 -23.80 -47.19 -12.62
N LYS A 135 -25.06 -47.64 -12.77
CA LYS A 135 -25.52 -48.87 -12.12
C LYS A 135 -24.86 -50.05 -12.80
N THR A 136 -23.91 -50.69 -12.13
CA THR A 136 -23.39 -52.00 -12.54
C THR A 136 -24.49 -53.05 -12.34
N GLU A 137 -24.94 -53.68 -13.42
CA GLU A 137 -25.77 -54.89 -13.33
C GLU A 137 -24.89 -56.05 -12.85
N ILE A 138 -25.16 -56.55 -11.65
CA ILE A 138 -24.58 -57.78 -11.06
C ILE A 138 -25.59 -58.90 -11.24
#